data_AF-A0A7V5KZE6-F1
#
_entry.id   AF-A0A7V5KZE6-F1
#
_cell.length_a   1.000
_cell.length_b   1.000
_cell.length_c   1.000
_cell.angle_alpha   90.00
_cell.angle_beta   90.00
_cell.angle_gamma   90.00
#
_symmetry.space_group_name_H-M   'P 1'
#
loop_
_entity.id
_entity.type
_entity.pdbx_description
1 polymer ?
#
loop_
_entity_poly.entity_id
_entity_poly.type
_entity_poly.pdbx_seq_one_letter_code
_entity_poly.pdbx_strand_id
1 'polypeptide(L)'
;MIKQIMPLTFIVGLRFFGLFIVLPILSLYALQMEGATTFLAGLAVGGYAATQALFQVPFGIVSDKFGRKPILFIGLVIFIVGSVMAAMADNIYMLLIGRFLQGAGAIGSVVSAMIADLVKEEQRPHAMAIMGGVIALSFAAAMLIAPTVGPTWGYDKLFWITAILSVVAMLVLFTSVPNPP
;
A
#
# COMPACT_ATOMS: atom_id res chain seq x y z
N MET A 1 19.17 -1.61 -15.33
CA MET A 1 17.73 -1.26 -15.40
C MET A 1 16.83 -2.33 -14.77
N ILE A 2 16.37 -3.37 -15.48
CA ILE A 2 15.32 -4.30 -14.99
C ILE A 2 15.66 -4.90 -13.61
N LYS A 3 16.84 -5.49 -13.44
CA LYS A 3 17.26 -6.07 -12.16
C LYS A 3 17.25 -5.08 -10.98
N GLN A 4 17.46 -3.78 -11.24
CA GLN A 4 17.50 -2.73 -10.21
C GLN A 4 16.09 -2.23 -9.85
N ILE A 5 15.18 -2.14 -10.83
CA ILE A 5 13.83 -1.61 -10.60
C ILE A 5 12.85 -2.70 -10.13
N MET A 6 13.07 -3.96 -10.49
CA MET A 6 12.14 -5.06 -10.17
C MET A 6 11.83 -5.20 -8.67
N PRO A 7 12.81 -5.12 -7.74
CA PRO A 7 12.51 -5.16 -6.31
C PRO A 7 11.57 -4.04 -5.86
N LEU A 8 11.78 -2.83 -6.36
CA LEU A 8 10.95 -1.65 -6.04
C LEU A 8 9.55 -1.76 -6.63
N THR A 9 9.46 -2.18 -7.90
CA THR A 9 8.18 -2.42 -8.56
C THR A 9 7.40 -3.55 -7.87
N PHE A 10 8.09 -4.58 -7.38
CA PHE A 10 7.46 -5.67 -6.64
C PHE A 10 6.90 -5.20 -5.29
N ILE A 11 7.64 -4.37 -4.54
CA ILE A 11 7.15 -3.73 -3.30
C ILE A 11 5.86 -2.93 -3.58
N VAL A 12 5.85 -2.14 -4.65
CA VAL A 12 4.67 -1.38 -5.09
C VAL A 12 3.52 -2.32 -5.44
N GLY A 13 3.79 -3.38 -6.20
CA GLY A 13 2.81 -4.40 -6.57
C GLY A 13 2.14 -5.05 -5.37
N LEU A 14 2.91 -5.47 -4.37
CA LEU A 14 2.40 -6.06 -3.11
C LEU A 14 1.50 -5.07 -2.35
N ARG A 15 1.95 -3.81 -2.22
CA ARG A 15 1.19 -2.77 -1.52
C ARG A 15 -0.14 -2.46 -2.22
N PHE A 16 -0.10 -2.27 -3.54
CA PHE A 16 -1.32 -1.99 -4.31
C PHE A 16 -2.26 -3.20 -4.35
N PHE A 17 -1.74 -4.42 -4.41
CA PHE A 17 -2.56 -5.61 -4.27
C PHE A 17 -3.31 -5.62 -2.93
N GLY A 18 -2.62 -5.36 -1.81
CA GLY A 18 -3.25 -5.25 -0.49
C GLY A 18 -4.29 -4.14 -0.40
N LEU A 19 -4.08 -3.01 -1.06
CA LEU A 19 -5.12 -1.98 -1.19
C LEU A 19 -6.34 -2.51 -1.97
N PHE A 20 -6.10 -3.09 -3.14
CA PHE A 20 -7.16 -3.48 -4.06
C PHE A 20 -7.97 -4.69 -3.61
N ILE A 21 -7.39 -5.59 -2.81
CA ILE A 21 -8.13 -6.76 -2.32
C ILE A 21 -9.21 -6.36 -1.31
N VAL A 22 -9.05 -5.20 -0.67
CA VAL A 22 -9.98 -4.68 0.33
C VAL A 22 -11.08 -3.82 -0.32
N LEU A 23 -10.75 -3.01 -1.34
CA LEU A 23 -11.63 -1.95 -1.86
C LEU A 23 -13.06 -2.39 -2.29
N PRO A 24 -13.28 -3.48 -3.05
CA PRO A 24 -14.61 -3.84 -3.56
C PRO A 24 -15.63 -4.15 -2.48
N ILE A 25 -15.15 -4.62 -1.34
CA ILE A 25 -15.96 -5.18 -0.26
C ILE A 25 -15.85 -4.39 1.04
N LEU A 26 -14.96 -3.39 1.10
CA LEU A 26 -14.73 -2.57 2.28
C LEU A 26 -16.00 -1.88 2.77
N SER A 27 -16.79 -1.29 1.87
CA SER A 27 -18.02 -0.59 2.27
C SER A 27 -19.06 -1.55 2.83
N LEU A 28 -19.18 -2.75 2.26
CA LEU A 28 -20.10 -3.79 2.75
C LEU A 28 -19.68 -4.27 4.14
N TYR A 29 -18.38 -4.51 4.34
CA TYR A 29 -17.83 -4.88 5.64
C TYR A 29 -17.99 -3.78 6.69
N ALA A 30 -17.63 -2.54 6.33
CA ALA A 30 -17.69 -1.39 7.22
C ALA A 30 -19.12 -1.11 7.74
N LEU A 31 -20.14 -1.30 6.90
CA LEU A 31 -21.55 -1.11 7.29
C LEU A 31 -22.07 -2.17 8.28
N GLN A 32 -21.41 -3.31 8.40
CA GLN A 32 -21.76 -4.35 9.36
C GLN A 32 -21.14 -4.14 10.74
N MET A 33 -20.23 -3.17 10.88
CA MET A 33 -19.54 -2.89 12.14
C MET A 33 -20.38 -2.07 13.10
N GLU A 34 -20.08 -2.19 14.39
CA GLU A 34 -20.71 -1.36 15.42
C GLU A 34 -20.43 0.14 15.18
N GLY A 35 -21.47 0.97 15.33
CA GLY A 35 -21.39 2.42 15.15
C GLY A 35 -21.33 2.87 13.68
N ALA A 36 -21.45 1.97 12.72
CA ALA A 36 -21.31 2.28 11.31
C ALA A 36 -22.45 3.18 10.79
N THR A 37 -22.06 4.14 9.96
CA THR A 37 -22.98 4.92 9.11
C THR A 37 -22.46 4.88 7.68
N THR A 38 -23.31 5.20 6.71
CA THR A 38 -22.90 5.31 5.30
C THR A 38 -21.78 6.31 5.10
N PHE A 39 -21.79 7.41 5.86
CA PHE A 39 -20.71 8.39 5.88
C PHE A 39 -19.39 7.79 6.38
N LEU A 40 -19.40 7.08 7.52
CA LEU A 40 -18.19 6.49 8.08
C LEU A 40 -17.63 5.36 7.20
N ALA A 41 -18.49 4.56 6.56
CA ALA A 41 -18.07 3.58 5.57
C ALA A 41 -17.39 4.24 4.36
N GLY A 42 -17.98 5.33 3.84
CA GLY A 42 -17.35 6.13 2.79
C GLY A 42 -16.02 6.73 3.22
N LEU A 43 -15.92 7.17 4.48
CA LEU A 43 -14.68 7.69 5.07
C LEU A 43 -13.61 6.61 5.24
N ALA A 44 -13.97 5.34 5.48
CA ALA A 44 -13.01 4.23 5.53
C ALA A 44 -12.38 3.94 4.16
N VAL A 45 -13.15 4.10 3.09
CA VAL A 45 -12.65 3.99 1.71
C VAL A 45 -11.81 5.22 1.36
N GLY A 46 -12.41 6.41 1.48
CA GLY A 46 -11.83 7.66 1.01
C GLY A 46 -10.70 8.21 1.90
N GLY A 47 -10.76 8.01 3.21
CA GLY A 47 -9.78 8.55 4.13
C GLY A 47 -8.40 7.90 4.02
N TYR A 48 -8.33 6.63 3.57
CA TYR A 48 -7.07 6.04 3.10
C TYR A 48 -6.48 6.85 1.94
N ALA A 49 -7.29 7.16 0.93
CA ALA A 49 -6.81 7.92 -0.24
C ALA A 49 -6.45 9.37 0.12
N ALA A 50 -7.22 9.99 1.03
CA ALA A 50 -6.98 11.34 1.53
C ALA A 50 -5.65 11.45 2.29
N THR A 51 -5.42 10.55 3.26
CA THR A 51 -4.15 10.49 3.99
C THR A 51 -3.00 10.12 3.07
N GLN A 52 -3.19 9.19 2.13
CA GLN A 52 -2.17 8.89 1.13
C GLN A 52 -1.80 10.14 0.32
N ALA A 53 -2.77 10.87 -0.23
CA ALA A 53 -2.50 12.09 -0.99
C ALA A 53 -1.79 13.15 -0.13
N LEU A 54 -2.22 13.33 1.12
CA LEU A 54 -1.66 14.29 2.06
C LEU A 54 -0.19 14.00 2.38
N PHE A 55 0.15 12.73 2.65
CA PHE A 55 1.48 12.32 3.05
C PHE A 55 2.41 11.98 1.88
N GLN A 56 1.89 11.80 0.66
CA GLN A 56 2.68 11.47 -0.52
C GLN A 56 3.79 12.49 -0.79
N VAL A 57 3.49 13.79 -0.71
CA VAL A 57 4.46 14.87 -0.95
C VAL A 57 5.48 14.99 0.20
N PRO A 58 5.06 15.07 1.48
CA PRO A 58 5.98 15.04 2.62
C PRO A 58 6.95 13.86 2.58
N PHE A 59 6.48 12.64 2.31
CA PHE A 59 7.35 11.46 2.22
C PHE A 59 8.40 11.60 1.13
N GLY A 60 8.05 12.18 -0.03
CA GLY A 60 9.00 12.47 -1.10
C GLY A 60 10.12 13.41 -0.61
N ILE A 61 9.74 14.57 -0.07
CA ILE A 61 10.69 15.59 0.41
C ILE A 61 11.58 15.05 1.52
N VAL A 62 11.01 14.32 2.48
CA VAL A 62 11.77 13.72 3.59
C VAL A 62 12.72 12.64 3.06
N SER A 63 12.31 11.86 2.04
CA SER A 63 13.17 10.84 1.43
C SER A 63 14.39 11.41 0.71
N ASP A 64 14.25 12.60 0.12
CA ASP A 64 15.38 13.28 -0.52
C ASP A 64 16.41 13.77 0.52
N LYS A 65 15.95 14.08 1.75
CA LYS A 65 16.82 14.59 2.83
C LYS A 65 17.46 13.50 3.67
N PHE A 66 16.71 12.47 4.05
CA PHE A 66 17.13 11.42 4.98
C PHE A 66 17.50 10.10 4.29
N GLY A 67 17.42 10.07 2.96
CA GLY A 67 17.66 8.90 2.14
C GLY A 67 16.39 8.10 1.84
N ARG A 68 16.35 7.49 0.67
CA ARG A 68 15.15 6.82 0.16
C ARG A 68 14.79 5.55 0.93
N LYS A 69 15.79 4.70 1.19
CA LYS A 69 15.60 3.37 1.79
C LYS A 69 15.05 3.43 3.23
N PRO A 70 15.54 4.31 4.14
CA PRO A 70 14.95 4.48 5.47
C PRO A 70 13.50 4.96 5.43
N ILE A 71 13.16 5.89 4.53
CA ILE A 71 11.78 6.42 4.44
C ILE A 71 10.82 5.39 3.84
N LEU A 72 11.27 4.57 2.88
CA LEU A 72 10.51 3.40 2.42
C LEU A 72 10.19 2.44 3.57
N PHE A 73 11.18 2.16 4.41
CA PHE A 73 10.99 1.30 5.59
C PHE A 73 9.94 1.87 6.54
N ILE A 74 10.07 3.15 6.91
CA ILE A 74 9.11 3.83 7.81
C ILE A 74 7.68 3.78 7.23
N GLY A 75 7.53 4.06 5.94
CA GLY A 75 6.21 4.01 5.31
C GLY A 75 5.62 2.61 5.27
N LEU A 76 6.42 1.57 5.06
CA LEU A 76 5.98 0.17 5.16
C LEU A 76 5.60 -0.22 6.58
N VAL A 77 6.34 0.23 7.61
CA VAL A 77 5.98 0.00 9.02
C VAL A 77 4.63 0.63 9.34
N ILE A 78 4.43 1.90 8.98
CA ILE A 78 3.16 2.62 9.19
C ILE A 78 2.01 1.88 8.50
N PHE A 79 2.25 1.42 7.26
CA PHE A 79 1.27 0.64 6.51
C PHE A 79 0.91 -0.67 7.21
N ILE A 80 1.89 -1.45 7.68
CA ILE A 80 1.68 -2.70 8.43
C ILE A 80 0.88 -2.44 9.70
N VAL A 81 1.27 -1.44 10.49
CA VAL A 81 0.57 -1.09 11.74
C VAL A 81 -0.90 -0.76 11.46
N GLY A 82 -1.16 0.06 10.44
CA GLY A 82 -2.52 0.39 10.03
C GLY A 82 -3.31 -0.84 9.52
N SER A 83 -2.65 -1.78 8.83
CA SER A 83 -3.28 -3.02 8.36
C SER A 83 -3.63 -3.94 9.52
N VAL A 84 -2.74 -4.11 10.50
CA VAL A 84 -3.00 -4.90 11.70
C VAL A 84 -4.13 -4.28 12.53
N MET A 85 -4.13 -2.96 12.70
CA MET A 85 -5.23 -2.27 13.39
C MET A 85 -6.58 -2.44 12.69
N ALA A 86 -6.60 -2.38 11.36
CA ALA A 86 -7.82 -2.64 10.59
C ALA A 86 -8.27 -4.10 10.66
N ALA A 87 -7.32 -5.05 10.73
CA ALA A 87 -7.61 -6.47 10.86
C ALA A 87 -8.19 -6.84 12.24
N MET A 88 -7.80 -6.11 13.29
CA MET A 88 -8.28 -6.30 14.66
C MET A 88 -9.46 -5.37 15.01
N ALA A 89 -10.07 -4.72 14.03
CA ALA A 89 -11.09 -3.72 14.29
C ALA A 89 -12.43 -4.36 14.66
N ASP A 90 -12.90 -4.09 15.88
CA ASP A 90 -14.23 -4.54 16.35
C ASP A 90 -15.33 -3.51 16.09
N ASN A 91 -14.96 -2.26 15.76
CA ASN A 91 -15.89 -1.18 15.42
C ASN A 91 -15.36 -0.30 14.28
N ILE A 92 -16.25 0.51 13.71
CA ILE A 92 -15.93 1.35 12.55
C ILE A 92 -14.82 2.39 12.83
N TYR A 93 -14.70 2.87 14.07
CA TYR A 93 -13.72 3.89 14.44
C TYR A 93 -12.30 3.32 14.45
N MET A 94 -12.12 2.09 14.97
CA MET A 94 -10.83 1.40 14.91
C MET A 94 -10.43 1.09 13.46
N LEU A 95 -11.40 0.69 12.62
CA LEU A 95 -11.17 0.49 11.18
C LEU A 95 -10.72 1.80 10.51
N LEU A 96 -11.37 2.92 10.82
CA LEU A 96 -11.01 4.24 10.28
C LEU A 96 -9.58 4.64 10.63
N ILE A 97 -9.18 4.50 11.90
CA ILE A 97 -7.81 4.79 12.34
C ILE A 97 -6.81 3.90 11.57
N GLY A 98 -7.10 2.59 11.46
CA GLY A 98 -6.27 1.67 10.69
C GLY A 98 -6.16 2.06 9.21
N ARG A 99 -7.24 2.52 8.58
CA ARG A 99 -7.26 2.98 7.19
C ARG A 99 -6.50 4.28 6.98
N PHE A 100 -6.61 5.23 7.91
CA PHE A 100 -5.88 6.50 7.85
C PHE A 100 -4.37 6.27 8.03
N LEU A 101 -3.98 5.38 8.95
CA LEU A 101 -2.58 4.99 9.12
C LEU A 101 -2.05 4.27 7.88
N GLN A 102 -2.81 3.31 7.32
CA GLN A 102 -2.42 2.66 6.06
C GLN A 102 -2.17 3.68 4.93
N GLY A 103 -3.05 4.67 4.77
CA GLY A 103 -2.87 5.70 3.76
C GLY A 103 -1.64 6.58 4.04
N ALA A 104 -1.43 6.97 5.30
CA ALA A 104 -0.29 7.79 5.71
C ALA A 104 1.09 7.17 5.40
N GLY A 105 1.19 5.84 5.30
CA GLY A 105 2.37 5.11 4.80
C GLY A 105 2.59 5.29 3.29
N ALA A 106 2.67 6.53 2.82
CA ALA A 106 2.60 6.94 1.42
C ALA A 106 3.95 6.81 0.68
N ILE A 107 4.41 5.57 0.48
CA ILE A 107 5.73 5.28 -0.12
C ILE A 107 5.81 5.49 -1.64
N GLY A 108 4.71 5.80 -2.32
CA GLY A 108 4.66 5.79 -3.79
C GLY A 108 5.63 6.78 -4.45
N SER A 109 5.72 8.00 -3.90
CA SER A 109 6.61 9.06 -4.39
C SER A 109 8.08 8.67 -4.22
N VAL A 110 8.40 8.08 -3.07
CA VAL A 110 9.75 7.62 -2.73
C VAL A 110 10.18 6.49 -3.66
N VAL A 111 9.29 5.53 -3.97
CA VAL A 111 9.60 4.46 -4.92
C VAL A 111 9.81 5.02 -6.33
N SER A 112 8.91 5.89 -6.81
CA SER A 112 9.07 6.49 -8.14
C SER A 112 10.37 7.28 -8.25
N ALA A 113 10.73 8.06 -7.22
CA ALA A 113 11.98 8.79 -7.21
C ALA A 113 13.20 7.85 -7.16
N MET A 114 13.15 6.78 -6.37
CA MET A 114 14.24 5.79 -6.31
C MET A 114 14.42 5.04 -7.64
N ILE A 115 13.34 4.71 -8.34
CA ILE A 115 13.41 4.13 -9.68
C ILE A 115 14.08 5.12 -10.64
N ALA A 116 13.72 6.40 -10.58
CA ALA A 116 14.27 7.45 -11.45
C ALA A 116 15.77 7.72 -11.22
N ASP A 117 16.26 7.47 -10.01
CA ASP A 117 17.70 7.57 -9.66
C ASP A 117 18.51 6.35 -10.13
N LEU A 118 17.89 5.17 -10.21
CA LEU A 118 18.56 3.92 -10.58
C LEU A 118 18.64 3.67 -12.08
N VAL A 119 17.93 4.46 -12.89
CA VAL A 119 17.87 4.31 -14.35
C VAL A 119 18.30 5.58 -15.06
N LYS A 120 18.83 5.43 -16.27
CA LYS A 120 19.16 6.58 -17.11
C LYS A 120 17.90 7.32 -17.53
N GLU A 121 18.02 8.62 -17.82
CA GLU A 121 16.90 9.48 -18.13
C GLU A 121 16.04 8.95 -19.29
N GLU A 122 16.67 8.40 -20.33
CA GLU A 122 15.99 7.85 -21.51
C GLU A 122 15.18 6.58 -21.18
N GLN A 123 15.53 5.90 -20.08
CA GLN A 123 14.90 4.67 -19.62
C GLN A 123 13.80 4.90 -18.58
N ARG A 124 13.67 6.13 -18.02
CA ARG A 124 12.69 6.45 -16.98
C ARG A 124 11.24 6.17 -17.43
N PRO A 125 10.79 6.56 -18.64
CA PRO A 125 9.41 6.27 -19.07
C PRO A 125 9.13 4.77 -19.12
N HIS A 126 10.10 3.97 -19.60
CA HIS A 126 9.96 2.52 -19.68
C HIS A 126 9.94 1.87 -18.29
N ALA A 127 10.76 2.33 -17.36
CA ALA A 127 10.74 1.85 -15.98
C ALA A 127 9.41 2.17 -15.27
N MET A 128 8.87 3.38 -15.50
CA MET A 128 7.55 3.78 -14.96
C MET A 128 6.41 2.99 -15.60
N ALA A 129 6.51 2.66 -16.90
CA ALA A 129 5.54 1.80 -17.56
C ALA A 129 5.52 0.39 -16.96
N ILE A 130 6.68 -0.20 -16.64
CA ILE A 130 6.77 -1.49 -15.94
C ILE A 130 6.10 -1.40 -14.56
N MET A 131 6.37 -0.33 -13.81
CA MET A 131 5.74 -0.11 -12.50
C MET A 131 4.21 -0.02 -12.62
N GLY A 132 3.71 0.76 -13.58
CA GLY A 132 2.28 0.89 -13.86
C GLY A 132 1.63 -0.43 -14.28
N GLY A 133 2.32 -1.23 -15.11
CA GLY A 133 1.87 -2.56 -15.52
C GLY A 133 1.71 -3.52 -14.34
N VAL A 134 2.64 -3.49 -13.38
CA VAL A 134 2.53 -4.30 -12.16
C VAL A 134 1.39 -3.83 -11.26
N ILE A 135 1.16 -2.53 -11.12
CA ILE A 135 -0.02 -2.00 -10.39
C ILE A 135 -1.32 -2.48 -11.04
N ALA A 136 -1.42 -2.44 -12.38
CA ALA A 136 -2.58 -2.92 -13.12
C ALA A 136 -2.80 -4.44 -12.93
N LEU A 137 -1.71 -5.22 -12.95
CA LEU A 137 -1.78 -6.66 -12.68
C LEU A 137 -2.22 -6.95 -11.24
N SER A 138 -1.70 -6.20 -10.26
CA SER A 138 -2.14 -6.29 -8.87
C SER A 138 -3.63 -5.99 -8.72
N PHE A 139 -4.14 -4.98 -9.42
CA PHE A 139 -5.58 -4.68 -9.44
C PHE A 139 -6.39 -5.84 -10.01
N ALA A 140 -6.02 -6.36 -11.19
CA ALA A 140 -6.72 -7.46 -11.83
C ALA A 140 -6.74 -8.71 -10.95
N ALA A 141 -5.60 -9.09 -10.37
CA ALA A 141 -5.49 -10.21 -9.45
C ALA A 141 -6.34 -10.00 -8.19
N ALA A 142 -6.31 -8.80 -7.61
CA ALA A 142 -7.08 -8.48 -6.43
C ALA A 142 -8.60 -8.53 -6.68
N MET A 143 -9.09 -8.05 -7.83
CA MET A 143 -10.52 -8.13 -8.19
C MET A 143 -11.00 -9.57 -8.35
N LEU A 144 -10.13 -10.50 -8.76
CA LEU A 144 -10.46 -11.92 -8.86
C LEU A 144 -10.48 -12.60 -7.48
N ILE A 145 -9.54 -12.24 -6.61
CA ILE A 145 -9.36 -12.92 -5.32
C ILE A 145 -10.32 -12.37 -4.25
N ALA A 146 -10.51 -11.04 -4.18
CA ALA A 146 -11.29 -10.39 -3.12
C ALA A 146 -12.71 -10.95 -2.91
N PRO A 147 -13.54 -11.17 -3.96
CA PRO A 147 -14.91 -11.68 -3.79
C PRO A 147 -14.97 -13.12 -3.28
N THR A 148 -13.89 -13.89 -3.40
CA THR A 148 -13.84 -15.28 -2.94
C THR A 148 -13.42 -15.40 -1.48
N VAL A 149 -12.45 -14.59 -1.06
CA VAL A 149 -11.87 -14.66 0.29
C VAL A 149 -12.79 -14.03 1.34
N GLY A 150 -13.39 -12.87 1.06
CA GLY A 150 -14.21 -12.14 2.04
C GLY A 150 -15.39 -12.96 2.60
N PRO A 151 -16.30 -13.48 1.74
CA PRO A 151 -17.47 -14.22 2.20
C PRO A 151 -17.15 -15.59 2.82
N THR A 152 -16.05 -16.24 2.39
CA THR A 152 -15.73 -17.60 2.86
C THR A 152 -14.92 -17.59 4.14
N TRP A 153 -13.97 -16.67 4.27
CA TRP A 153 -13.00 -16.67 5.35
C TRP A 153 -13.19 -15.49 6.32
N GLY A 154 -13.88 -14.42 5.92
CA GLY A 154 -14.02 -13.21 6.73
C GLY A 154 -13.23 -12.04 6.14
N TYR A 155 -13.78 -10.83 6.29
CA TYR A 155 -13.24 -9.61 5.70
C TYR A 155 -12.00 -9.09 6.43
N ASP A 156 -11.89 -9.36 7.73
CA ASP A 156 -10.72 -9.06 8.58
C ASP A 156 -9.44 -9.71 8.03
N LYS A 157 -9.55 -10.92 7.48
CA LYS A 157 -8.41 -11.67 6.93
C LYS A 157 -7.77 -11.00 5.71
N LEU A 158 -8.51 -10.16 4.99
CA LEU A 158 -7.97 -9.38 3.87
C LEU A 158 -6.96 -8.35 4.34
N PHE A 159 -7.19 -7.78 5.54
CA PHE A 159 -6.23 -6.89 6.18
C PHE A 159 -5.03 -7.64 6.73
N TRP A 160 -5.21 -8.86 7.25
CA TRP A 160 -4.09 -9.73 7.62
C TRP A 160 -3.21 -10.11 6.42
N ILE A 161 -3.83 -10.49 5.29
CA ILE A 161 -3.11 -10.74 4.03
C ILE A 161 -2.31 -9.50 3.65
N THR A 162 -2.93 -8.32 3.70
CA THR A 162 -2.27 -7.04 3.39
C THR A 162 -1.08 -6.75 4.30
N ALA A 163 -1.21 -7.02 5.61
CA ALA A 163 -0.12 -6.88 6.57
C ALA A 163 1.05 -7.83 6.25
N ILE A 164 0.75 -9.11 5.99
CA ILE A 164 1.75 -10.13 5.65
C ILE A 164 2.49 -9.75 4.36
N LEU A 165 1.77 -9.35 3.31
CA LEU A 165 2.38 -8.91 2.05
C LEU A 165 3.27 -7.68 2.24
N SER A 166 2.92 -6.81 3.18
CA SER A 166 3.73 -5.63 3.52
C SER A 166 5.00 -5.99 4.30
N VAL A 167 4.95 -7.02 5.16
CA VAL A 167 6.14 -7.61 5.78
C VAL A 167 7.04 -8.24 4.72
N VAL A 168 6.47 -8.95 3.73
CA VAL A 168 7.24 -9.48 2.59
C VAL A 168 7.88 -8.35 1.79
N ALA A 169 7.15 -7.28 1.51
CA ALA A 169 7.69 -6.10 0.83
C ALA A 169 8.86 -5.47 1.63
N MET A 170 8.76 -5.45 2.96
CA MET A 170 9.82 -4.99 3.85
C MET A 170 11.06 -5.89 3.80
N LEU A 171 10.89 -7.22 3.74
CA LEU A 171 12.01 -8.15 3.54
C LEU A 171 12.69 -7.93 2.18
N VAL A 172 11.91 -7.70 1.12
CA VAL A 172 12.44 -7.38 -0.21
C VAL A 172 13.23 -6.06 -0.19
N LEU A 173 12.77 -5.07 0.57
CA LEU A 173 13.48 -3.80 0.76
C LEU A 173 14.89 -4.00 1.33
N PHE A 174 15.06 -4.86 2.33
CA PHE A 174 16.38 -5.07 2.93
C PHE A 174 17.29 -5.99 2.12
N THR A 175 16.72 -7.03 1.50
CA THR A 175 17.49 -8.07 0.80
C THR A 175 17.85 -7.73 -0.65
N SER A 176 16.94 -7.06 -1.37
CA SER A 176 16.99 -6.98 -2.83
C SER A 176 17.05 -5.56 -3.37
N VAL A 177 16.58 -4.56 -2.62
CA VAL A 177 16.65 -3.17 -3.08
C VAL A 177 18.09 -2.65 -2.93
N PRO A 178 18.74 -2.23 -4.04
CA PRO A 178 20.10 -1.71 -4.02
C PRO A 178 20.14 -0.44 -3.16
N ASN A 179 21.27 -0.21 -2.49
CA ASN A 179 21.47 1.06 -1.81
C ASN A 179 21.55 2.17 -2.88
N PRO A 180 20.85 3.30 -2.69
CA PRO A 180 20.98 4.44 -3.57
C PRO A 180 22.44 4.94 -3.59
N PRO A 181 22.91 5.50 -4.72
CA PRO A 181 24.26 6.06 -4.83
C PRO A 181 24.49 7.25 -3.88
#